data_AF-A0A6S7JHM9-F1
#
_entry.id   AF-A0A6S7JHM9-F1
#
_cell.length_a   1.000
_cell.length_b   1.000
_cell.length_c   1.000
_cell.angle_alpha   90.00
_cell.angle_beta   90.00
_cell.angle_gamma   90.00
#
_symmetry.space_group_name_H-M   'P 1'
#
loop_
_entity.id
_entity.type
_entity.pdbx_description
1 polymer ?
#
loop_
_entity_poly.entity_id
_entity_poly.type
_entity_poly.pdbx_seq_one_letter_code
_entity_poly.pdbx_strand_id
1 'polypeptide(L)'
;MACCPTEKEYGYEHSRFEKDVDENFHCSICYNVLKEPRMCRNNEHIFCLACISEHLKVNSQTCPECNEHLSVDTLRRPRVLNNYLSKLKINCDYASRGCPELSCVEDLETHVGNCGFAPVLCSNAECRMEINKRDKVYHETE
;
A
#
# COMPACT_ATOMS: atom_id res chain seq x y z
N MET A 1 -11.94 -9.52 -18.95
CA MET A 1 -10.82 -9.74 -18.03
C MET A 1 -10.58 -8.42 -17.33
N ALA A 2 -11.06 -8.29 -16.10
CA ALA A 2 -10.74 -7.13 -15.28
C ALA A 2 -9.23 -7.12 -15.10
N CYS A 3 -8.57 -6.03 -15.49
CA CYS A 3 -7.21 -5.76 -15.05
C CYS A 3 -7.28 -5.76 -13.52
N CYS A 4 -6.80 -6.80 -12.86
CA CYS A 4 -6.49 -6.73 -11.45
C CYS A 4 -5.32 -5.76 -11.36
N PRO A 5 -5.49 -4.51 -10.93
CA PRO A 5 -4.35 -3.66 -10.72
C PRO A 5 -3.59 -4.27 -9.55
N THR A 6 -2.29 -4.34 -9.76
CA THR A 6 -1.27 -4.89 -8.86
C THR A 6 -1.60 -4.59 -7.39
N GLU A 7 -1.65 -5.63 -6.56
CA GLU A 7 -1.99 -5.62 -5.13
C GLU A 7 -1.23 -4.57 -4.29
N LYS A 8 -0.14 -4.00 -4.82
CA LYS A 8 0.69 -2.97 -4.20
C LYS A 8 0.11 -1.55 -4.16
N GLU A 9 -0.92 -1.23 -4.94
CA GLU A 9 -1.44 0.14 -5.06
C GLU A 9 -2.53 0.49 -4.03
N TYR A 10 -3.18 -0.52 -3.44
CA TYR A 10 -4.34 -0.36 -2.56
C TYR A 10 -4.00 -0.22 -1.07
N GLY A 11 -4.98 -0.43 -0.18
CA GLY A 11 -4.78 -0.38 1.27
C GLY A 11 -3.78 -1.42 1.77
N TYR A 12 -3.23 -1.19 2.96
CA TYR A 12 -2.29 -2.10 3.62
C TYR A 12 -3.04 -3.26 4.29
N GLU A 13 -2.56 -4.49 4.08
CA GLU A 13 -3.08 -5.65 4.79
C GLU A 13 -2.93 -5.49 6.32
N HIS A 14 -4.00 -5.71 7.07
CA HIS A 14 -4.03 -5.54 8.53
C HIS A 14 -2.99 -6.42 9.25
N SER A 15 -2.74 -7.62 8.72
CA SER A 15 -1.76 -8.60 9.26
C SER A 15 -0.31 -8.11 9.23
N ARG A 16 -0.01 -7.06 8.47
CA ARG A 16 1.33 -6.48 8.39
C ARG A 16 1.66 -5.56 9.55
N PHE A 17 0.66 -5.06 10.29
CA PHE A 17 0.89 -4.12 11.37
C PHE A 17 1.33 -4.82 12.65
N GLU A 18 2.20 -4.16 13.43
CA GLU A 18 2.65 -4.67 14.74
C GLU A 18 1.49 -4.85 15.72
N LYS A 19 0.51 -3.95 15.63
CA LYS A 19 -0.66 -3.88 16.48
C LYS A 19 -1.90 -3.88 15.61
N ASP A 20 -2.98 -4.40 16.17
CA ASP A 20 -4.29 -4.32 15.57
C ASP A 20 -4.66 -2.86 15.27
N VAL A 21 -5.15 -2.63 14.07
CA VAL A 21 -5.58 -1.31 13.60
C VAL A 21 -7.09 -1.26 13.68
N ASP A 22 -7.62 -0.19 14.28
CA ASP A 22 -9.07 -0.01 14.44
C ASP A 22 -9.82 -0.16 13.09
N GLU A 23 -10.94 -0.88 13.11
CA GLU A 23 -11.76 -1.14 11.91
C GLU A 23 -12.23 0.15 11.22
N ASN A 24 -12.38 1.25 11.96
CA ASN A 24 -12.73 2.56 11.38
C ASN A 24 -11.64 3.15 10.48
N PHE A 25 -10.42 2.60 10.50
CA PHE A 25 -9.32 3.00 9.63
C PHE A 25 -9.14 2.06 8.43
N HIS A 26 -10.17 1.27 8.10
CA HIS A 26 -10.20 0.44 6.91
C HIS A 26 -11.00 1.10 5.79
N CYS A 27 -10.56 0.86 4.56
CA CYS A 27 -11.23 1.38 3.38
C CYS A 27 -12.46 0.55 3.05
N SER A 28 -13.63 1.17 2.88
CA SER A 28 -14.87 0.44 2.50
C SER A 28 -14.85 -0.16 1.08
N ILE A 29 -13.82 0.11 0.27
CA ILE A 29 -13.68 -0.45 -1.09
C ILE A 29 -12.77 -1.70 -1.09
N CYS A 30 -11.57 -1.61 -0.50
CA CYS A 30 -10.61 -2.72 -0.50
C CYS A 30 -10.55 -3.48 0.83
N TYR A 31 -11.26 -3.02 1.86
CA TYR A 31 -11.33 -3.62 3.20
C TYR A 31 -10.00 -3.75 3.95
N ASN A 32 -8.95 -3.10 3.44
CA ASN A 32 -7.63 -3.01 4.04
C ASN A 32 -7.43 -1.68 4.77
N VAL A 33 -6.39 -1.60 5.61
CA VAL A 33 -6.02 -0.37 6.31
C VAL A 33 -5.72 0.74 5.29
N LEU A 34 -6.24 1.93 5.54
CA LEU A 34 -6.20 3.06 4.61
C LEU A 34 -4.77 3.42 4.18
N LYS A 35 -4.52 3.43 2.86
CA LYS A 35 -3.31 3.97 2.23
C LYS A 35 -3.61 5.31 1.58
N GLU A 36 -2.84 6.34 1.96
CA GLU A 36 -3.06 7.73 1.54
C GLU A 36 -4.54 8.16 1.62
N PRO A 37 -5.16 8.13 2.82
CA PRO A 37 -6.59 8.35 2.97
C PRO A 37 -7.09 9.64 2.31
N ARG A 38 -8.24 9.52 1.65
CA ARG A 38 -9.02 10.58 1.03
C ARG A 38 -10.42 10.56 1.60
N MET A 39 -10.91 11.73 1.99
CA MET A 39 -12.21 11.91 2.63
C MET A 39 -13.14 12.72 1.73
N CYS A 40 -14.42 12.41 1.77
CA CYS A 40 -15.47 13.22 1.15
C CYS A 40 -15.42 14.69 1.59
N ARG A 41 -16.09 15.55 0.81
CA ARG A 41 -16.06 16.99 1.05
C ARG A 41 -16.98 17.37 2.20
N ASN A 42 -18.21 16.87 2.18
CA ASN A 42 -19.23 17.21 3.19
C ASN A 42 -19.60 16.04 4.10
N ASN A 43 -18.92 14.90 3.97
CA ASN A 43 -19.15 13.69 4.74
C ASN A 43 -17.83 13.10 5.25
N GLU A 44 -17.92 12.17 6.19
CA GLU A 44 -16.76 11.56 6.85
C GLU A 44 -16.36 10.19 6.26
N HIS A 45 -16.89 9.80 5.09
CA HIS A 45 -16.46 8.58 4.41
C HIS A 45 -15.02 8.72 3.90
N ILE A 46 -14.19 7.69 4.17
CA ILE A 46 -12.75 7.70 3.90
C ILE A 46 -12.37 6.46 3.08
N PHE A 47 -11.52 6.67 2.08
CA PHE A 47 -11.06 5.63 1.17
C PHE A 47 -9.55 5.77 0.91
N CYS A 48 -8.91 4.71 0.45
CA CYS A 48 -7.55 4.82 -0.09
C CYS A 48 -7.57 5.69 -1.35
N LEU A 49 -6.50 6.46 -1.60
CA LEU A 49 -6.38 7.29 -2.81
C LEU A 49 -6.61 6.49 -4.09
N ALA A 50 -5.92 5.35 -4.24
CA ALA A 50 -6.06 4.49 -5.41
C ALA A 50 -7.50 3.98 -5.59
N CYS A 51 -8.12 3.47 -4.51
CA CYS A 51 -9.48 2.93 -4.54
C CYS A 51 -10.52 3.96 -5.00
N ILE A 52 -10.54 5.15 -4.38
CA ILE A 52 -11.52 6.17 -4.75
C ILE A 52 -11.22 6.76 -6.12
N SER A 53 -9.95 6.93 -6.48
CA SER A 53 -9.60 7.46 -7.80
C SER A 53 -10.03 6.52 -8.92
N GLU A 54 -9.88 5.21 -8.73
CA GLU A 54 -10.38 4.22 -9.68
C GLU A 54 -11.90 4.23 -9.76
N HIS A 55 -12.60 4.23 -8.61
CA HIS A 55 -14.07 4.31 -8.58
C HIS A 55 -14.60 5.53 -9.33
N LEU A 56 -14.00 6.71 -9.09
CA LEU A 56 -14.38 7.96 -9.75
C LEU A 56 -14.10 7.96 -11.26
N LYS A 57 -13.14 7.15 -11.71
CA LYS A 57 -12.76 7.02 -13.13
C LYS A 57 -13.58 5.98 -13.88
N VAL A 58 -13.88 4.85 -13.25
CA VAL A 58 -14.43 3.65 -13.91
C VAL A 58 -15.93 3.50 -13.65
N ASN A 59 -16.40 3.81 -12.44
CA ASN A 59 -17.75 3.51 -12.01
C ASN A 59 -18.66 4.73 -12.04
N SER A 60 -18.38 5.74 -11.21
CA SER A 60 -19.22 6.93 -11.06
C SER A 60 -18.45 8.06 -10.41
N GLN A 61 -18.73 9.31 -10.80
CA GLN A 61 -18.19 10.51 -10.13
C GLN A 61 -18.93 10.82 -8.82
N THR A 62 -19.20 9.79 -8.01
CA THR A 62 -19.91 9.91 -6.74
C THR A 62 -19.24 9.09 -5.65
N CYS A 63 -19.52 9.44 -4.39
CA CYS A 63 -19.15 8.61 -3.25
C CYS A 63 -19.91 7.28 -3.29
N PRO A 64 -19.23 6.12 -3.08
CA PRO A 64 -19.89 4.82 -2.98
C PRO A 64 -20.91 4.72 -1.83
N GLU A 65 -20.70 5.47 -0.75
CA GLU A 65 -21.48 5.35 0.50
C GLU A 65 -22.62 6.37 0.56
N CYS A 66 -22.36 7.63 0.21
CA CYS A 66 -23.35 8.73 0.36
C CYS A 66 -23.85 9.34 -0.95
N ASN A 67 -23.40 8.85 -2.11
CA ASN A 67 -23.74 9.40 -3.43
C ASN A 67 -23.38 10.89 -3.63
N GLU A 68 -22.56 11.49 -2.76
CA GLU A 68 -22.02 12.84 -2.94
C GLU A 68 -21.22 12.92 -4.24
N HIS A 69 -21.44 13.97 -5.06
CA HIS A 69 -20.66 14.15 -6.29
C HIS A 69 -19.21 14.52 -5.96
N LEU A 70 -18.27 13.76 -6.49
CA LEU A 70 -16.84 13.84 -6.16
C LEU A 70 -15.98 13.78 -7.42
N SER A 71 -14.87 14.49 -7.35
CA SER A 71 -13.72 14.37 -8.25
C SER A 71 -12.45 14.21 -7.41
N VAL A 72 -11.38 13.66 -8.01
CA VAL A 72 -10.10 13.41 -7.31
C VAL A 72 -9.55 14.69 -6.66
N ASP A 73 -9.73 15.83 -7.33
CA ASP A 73 -9.34 17.17 -6.87
C ASP A 73 -10.22 17.74 -5.74
N THR A 74 -11.48 17.30 -5.60
CA THR A 74 -12.36 17.76 -4.51
C THR A 74 -12.20 16.97 -3.21
N LEU A 75 -11.51 15.82 -3.26
CA LEU A 75 -11.29 14.97 -2.09
C LEU A 75 -10.38 15.64 -1.06
N ARG A 76 -10.80 15.62 0.20
CA ARG A 76 -10.03 16.18 1.31
C ARG A 76 -8.94 15.20 1.77
N ARG A 77 -7.84 15.75 2.27
CA ARG A 77 -6.76 14.99 2.91
C ARG A 77 -6.88 15.14 4.43
N PRO A 78 -7.42 14.15 5.16
CA PRO A 78 -7.60 14.25 6.61
C PRO A 78 -6.23 14.19 7.31
N ARG A 79 -5.68 15.35 7.68
CA ARG A 79 -4.31 15.47 8.21
C ARG A 79 -4.08 14.68 9.50
N VAL A 80 -5.05 14.74 10.42
CA VAL A 80 -4.95 14.04 11.73
C VAL A 80 -4.86 12.52 11.52
N LEU A 81 -5.75 11.97 10.67
CA LEU A 81 -5.74 10.55 10.33
C LEU A 81 -4.46 10.13 9.61
N ASN A 82 -4.00 10.92 8.61
CA ASN A 82 -2.74 10.64 7.93
C ASN A 82 -1.57 10.60 8.94
N ASN A 83 -1.46 11.60 9.82
CA ASN A 83 -0.40 11.65 10.82
C ASN A 83 -0.45 10.49 11.81
N TYR A 84 -1.64 9.97 12.11
CA TYR A 84 -1.80 8.78 12.95
C TYR A 84 -1.31 7.54 12.22
N LEU A 85 -1.82 7.28 11.01
CA LEU A 85 -1.46 6.12 10.20
C LEU A 85 0.04 6.09 9.88
N SER A 86 0.64 7.24 9.55
CA SER A 86 2.07 7.38 9.26
C SER A 86 2.97 6.83 10.37
N LYS A 87 2.55 6.93 11.63
CA LYS A 87 3.32 6.50 12.82
C LYS A 87 3.08 5.04 13.19
N LEU A 88 2.13 4.37 12.56
CA LEU A 88 1.89 2.95 12.81
C LEU A 88 3.09 2.13 12.34
N LYS A 89 3.40 1.07 13.09
CA LYS A 89 4.48 0.15 12.78
C LYS A 89 3.97 -0.98 11.88
N ILE A 90 4.67 -1.19 10.77
CA ILE A 90 4.30 -2.14 9.72
C ILE A 90 5.53 -2.93 9.24
N ASN A 91 5.32 -4.23 8.99
CA ASN A 91 6.31 -5.11 8.42
C ASN A 91 6.63 -4.74 6.96
N CYS A 92 7.88 -4.90 6.55
CA CYS A 92 8.30 -4.73 5.17
C CYS A 92 7.50 -5.58 4.18
N ASP A 93 7.32 -5.10 2.94
CA ASP A 93 6.72 -5.86 1.83
C ASP A 93 7.41 -7.23 1.61
N TYR A 94 8.69 -7.31 1.96
CA TYR A 94 9.52 -8.50 1.77
C TYR A 94 9.70 -9.33 3.06
N ALA A 95 8.79 -9.17 4.04
CA ALA A 95 8.80 -9.99 5.25
C ALA A 95 8.70 -11.50 4.94
N SER A 96 7.91 -11.88 3.93
CA SER A 96 7.84 -13.27 3.43
C SER A 96 9.14 -13.80 2.83
N ARG A 97 10.03 -12.91 2.39
CA ARG A 97 11.39 -13.24 1.90
C ARG A 97 12.45 -13.19 3.01
N GLY A 98 12.04 -12.93 4.25
CA GLY A 98 12.89 -12.96 5.44
C GLY A 98 13.33 -11.60 5.96
N CYS A 99 12.76 -10.48 5.48
CA CYS A 99 13.03 -9.17 6.06
C CYS A 99 12.40 -9.05 7.46
N PRO A 100 13.19 -8.85 8.55
CA PRO A 100 12.64 -8.72 9.90
C PRO A 100 12.30 -7.25 10.26
N GLU A 101 12.48 -6.31 9.34
CA GLU A 101 12.35 -4.89 9.63
C GLU A 101 10.89 -4.48 9.85
N LEU A 102 10.68 -3.75 10.95
CA LEU A 102 9.43 -3.11 11.29
C LEU A 102 9.62 -1.58 11.25
N SER A 103 9.03 -0.95 10.24
CA SER A 103 9.19 0.49 9.99
C SER A 103 7.88 1.25 10.27
N CYS A 104 7.96 2.57 10.41
CA CYS A 104 6.76 3.39 10.37
C CYS A 104 6.19 3.39 8.94
N VAL A 105 4.87 3.55 8.79
CA VAL A 105 4.23 3.64 7.45
C VAL A 105 4.85 4.76 6.61
N GLU A 106 5.22 5.89 7.21
CA GLU A 106 5.88 7.00 6.50
C GLU A 106 7.27 6.63 5.92
N ASP A 107 8.01 5.74 6.58
CA ASP A 107 9.35 5.32 6.18
C ASP A 107 9.34 4.08 5.27
N LEU A 108 8.19 3.40 5.17
CA LEU A 108 8.07 2.08 4.54
C LEU A 108 8.53 2.11 3.07
N GLU A 109 8.14 3.12 2.29
CA GLU A 109 8.54 3.23 0.88
C GLU A 109 10.06 3.36 0.74
N THR A 110 10.68 4.17 1.59
CA THR A 110 12.13 4.37 1.62
C THR A 110 12.85 3.07 2.00
N HIS A 111 12.34 2.33 2.99
CA HIS A 111 12.88 1.03 3.37
C HIS A 111 12.75 0.01 2.23
N VAL A 112 11.54 -0.16 1.66
CA VAL A 112 11.27 -1.14 0.60
C VAL A 112 12.17 -0.90 -0.62
N GLY A 113 12.38 0.35 -1.02
CA GLY A 113 13.29 0.69 -2.12
C GLY A 113 14.74 0.28 -1.90
N ASN A 114 15.18 0.19 -0.63
CA ASN A 114 16.54 -0.15 -0.26
C ASN A 114 16.68 -1.56 0.36
N CYS A 115 15.58 -2.29 0.52
CA CYS A 115 15.57 -3.53 1.26
C CYS A 115 16.47 -4.60 0.61
N GLY A 116 17.37 -5.19 1.41
CA GLY A 116 18.24 -6.27 0.95
C GLY A 116 17.49 -7.54 0.55
N PHE A 117 16.28 -7.74 1.07
CA PHE A 117 15.42 -8.89 0.75
C PHE A 117 14.52 -8.65 -0.47
N ALA A 118 14.61 -7.47 -1.09
CA ALA A 118 13.91 -7.18 -2.33
C ALA A 118 14.33 -8.20 -3.42
N PRO A 119 13.36 -8.69 -4.22
CA PRO A 119 13.63 -9.61 -5.32
C PRO A 119 14.41 -8.94 -6.44
N VAL A 120 15.44 -9.65 -6.91
CA VAL A 120 16.23 -9.29 -8.07
C VAL A 120 16.46 -10.53 -8.93
N LEU A 121 16.49 -10.34 -10.24
CA LEU A 121 16.87 -11.40 -11.17
C LEU A 121 18.39 -11.55 -11.20
N CYS A 122 18.84 -12.81 -11.26
CA CYS A 122 20.23 -13.11 -11.57
C CYS A 122 20.61 -12.52 -12.95
N SER A 123 21.83 -11.98 -13.05
CA SER A 123 22.37 -11.38 -14.27
C SER A 123 23.02 -12.41 -15.21
N ASN A 124 23.25 -13.64 -14.74
CA ASN A 124 23.79 -14.70 -15.57
C ASN A 124 22.74 -15.16 -16.60
N ALA A 125 23.08 -15.15 -17.89
CA ALA A 125 22.13 -15.42 -18.98
C ALA A 125 21.45 -16.80 -18.90
N GLU A 126 22.16 -17.78 -18.33
CA GLU A 126 21.70 -19.17 -18.14
C GLU A 126 20.84 -19.32 -16.86
N CYS A 127 20.85 -18.33 -15.96
CA CYS A 127 20.14 -18.36 -14.69
C CYS A 127 18.94 -17.40 -14.68
N ARG A 128 17.75 -17.93 -14.44
CA ARG A 128 16.50 -17.16 -14.32
C ARG A 128 15.96 -17.09 -12.90
N MET A 129 16.80 -17.40 -11.91
CA MET A 129 16.37 -17.40 -10.52
C MET A 129 16.16 -15.99 -10.00
N GLU A 130 15.08 -15.82 -9.23
CA GLU A 130 14.83 -14.63 -8.44
C GLU A 130 15.44 -14.84 -7.05
N ILE A 131 16.32 -13.95 -6.66
CA ILE A 131 17.09 -14.04 -5.41
C ILE A 131 16.90 -12.76 -4.59
N ASN A 132 17.37 -12.76 -3.34
CA ASN A 132 17.41 -11.53 -2.55
C ASN A 132 18.54 -10.64 -3.06
N LYS A 133 18.29 -9.33 -3.12
CA LYS A 133 19.28 -8.31 -3.50
C LYS A 133 20.61 -8.46 -2.74
N ARG A 134 20.55 -8.76 -1.45
CA ARG A 134 21.73 -8.97 -0.60
C ARG A 134 22.56 -10.21 -0.97
N ASP A 135 21.93 -11.24 -1.51
CA ASP A 135 22.56 -12.54 -1.79
C ASP A 135 23.01 -12.64 -3.27
N LYS A 136 22.66 -11.64 -4.10
CA LYS A 136 22.92 -11.62 -5.56
C LYS A 136 24.39 -11.83 -5.91
N VAL A 137 25.30 -11.10 -5.26
CA VAL A 137 26.73 -11.18 -5.55
C VAL A 137 27.28 -12.58 -5.29
N TYR A 138 26.91 -13.18 -4.16
CA TYR A 138 27.34 -14.53 -3.82
C TYR A 138 26.82 -15.55 -4.84
N HIS A 139 25.53 -15.48 -5.16
CA HIS A 139 24.88 -16.38 -6.13
C HIS A 139 25.50 -16.32 -7.53
N GLU A 140 25.92 -15.14 -7.99
CA GLU A 140 26.49 -14.95 -9.34
C GLU A 140 27.94 -15.41 -9.47
N THR A 141 28.62 -15.62 -8.33
CA THR A 141 30.01 -16.09 -8.28
C THR A 141 30.15 -17.61 -8.10
N GLU A 142 29.03 -18.33 -7.93
CA GLU A 142 28.97 -19.80 -7.93
C GLU A 142 28.84 -20.34 -9.36
#